data_AF-A0AAV5BBN4-F1
#
_entry.id   AF-A0AAV5BBN4-F1
#
_cell.length_a   1.000
_cell.length_b   1.000
_cell.length_c   1.000
_cell.angle_alpha   90.00
_cell.angle_beta   90.00
_cell.angle_gamma   90.00
#
_symmetry.space_group_name_H-M   'P 1'
#
loop_
_entity.id
_entity.type
_entity.pdbx_description
1 polymer ?
#
loop_
_entity_poly.entity_id
_entity_poly.type
_entity_poly.pdbx_seq_one_letter_code
_entity_poly.pdbx_strand_id
1 'polypeptide(L)'
;MSNLFMSLGLLTVLLSNYEKLETAGKEFGLFTFAMIVVFSILFYLLKKFKAIEKEKYVLILGLGVFDVFCSLFFRLNWLSYALQIVVVAAYFVYEQRRIKVRG
;
A
#
# COMPACT_ATOMS: atom_id res chain seq x y z
N MET A 1 4.30 -6.37 11.34
CA MET A 1 2.85 -6.19 11.12
C MET A 1 2.57 -5.10 10.11
N SER A 2 3.15 -3.90 10.23
CA SER A 2 2.96 -2.82 9.23
C SER A 2 3.37 -3.24 7.81
N ASN A 3 4.44 -4.02 7.65
CA ASN A 3 4.78 -4.64 6.36
C ASN A 3 3.65 -5.53 5.78
N LEU A 4 2.90 -6.25 6.62
CA LEU A 4 1.78 -7.09 6.17
C LEU A 4 0.58 -6.25 5.73
N PHE A 5 0.24 -5.18 6.47
CA PHE A 5 -0.81 -4.25 6.08
C PHE A 5 -0.45 -3.50 4.80
N MET A 6 0.82 -3.13 4.65
CA MET A 6 1.33 -2.53 3.43
C MET A 6 1.19 -3.49 2.25
N SER A 7 1.66 -4.73 2.38
CA SER A 7 1.49 -5.76 1.35
C SER A 7 0.01 -6.01 1.01
N LEU A 8 -0.88 -6.05 2.01
CA LEU A 8 -2.32 -6.24 1.80
C LEU A 8 -2.94 -5.10 1.00
N GLY A 9 -2.69 -3.84 1.38
CA GLY A 9 -3.22 -2.67 0.67
C GLY A 9 -2.78 -2.63 -0.79
N LEU A 10 -1.53 -3.00 -1.05
CA LEU A 10 -0.95 -3.05 -2.39
C LEU A 10 -1.54 -4.20 -3.22
N LEU A 11 -1.75 -5.36 -2.60
CA LEU A 11 -2.35 -6.53 -3.24
C LEU A 11 -3.81 -6.27 -3.62
N THR A 12 -4.58 -5.56 -2.78
CA THR A 12 -5.95 -5.16 -3.11
C THR A 12 -6.03 -4.24 -4.32
N VAL A 13 -5.09 -3.30 -4.49
CA VAL A 13 -5.07 -2.44 -5.68
C VAL A 13 -4.71 -3.23 -6.92
N LEU A 14 -3.69 -4.10 -6.83
CA LEU A 14 -3.27 -4.94 -7.95
C LEU A 14 -4.39 -5.87 -8.41
N LEU A 15 -5.04 -6.59 -7.50
CA LEU A 15 -6.15 -7.49 -7.83
C LEU A 15 -7.35 -6.72 -8.39
N SER A 16 -7.68 -5.57 -7.82
CA SER A 16 -8.83 -4.75 -8.27
C SER A 16 -8.62 -4.13 -9.66
N ASN A 17 -7.38 -4.07 -10.14
CA ASN A 17 -7.04 -3.47 -11.43
C ASN A 17 -6.34 -4.47 -12.37
N TYR A 18 -6.34 -5.77 -12.05
CA TYR A 18 -5.60 -6.81 -12.76
C TYR A 18 -6.04 -6.94 -14.23
N GLU A 19 -7.34 -6.96 -14.51
CA GLU A 19 -7.87 -7.03 -15.88
C GLU A 19 -7.44 -5.83 -16.74
N LYS A 20 -7.31 -4.65 -16.13
CA LYS A 20 -6.82 -3.44 -16.81
C LYS A 20 -5.30 -3.48 -17.03
N LEU A 21 -4.57 -4.15 -16.14
CA LEU A 21 -3.13 -4.40 -16.29
C LEU A 21 -2.85 -5.39 -17.42
N GLU A 22 -3.60 -6.49 -17.50
CA GLU A 22 -3.41 -7.54 -18.50
C GLU A 22 -3.64 -7.02 -19.92
N THR A 23 -4.53 -6.04 -20.08
CA THR A 23 -4.81 -5.38 -21.35
C THR A 23 -3.82 -4.25 -21.71
N ALA A 24 -2.92 -3.85 -20.81
CA ALA A 24 -1.99 -2.72 -21.00
C ALA A 24 -0.72 -3.04 -21.81
N GLY A 25 -0.49 -4.31 -22.19
CA GLY A 25 0.59 -4.69 -23.11
C GLY A 25 1.99 -4.23 -22.66
N LYS A 26 2.67 -3.37 -23.43
CA LYS A 26 4.04 -2.90 -23.12
C LYS A 26 4.13 -2.04 -21.85
N GLU A 27 3.05 -1.36 -21.47
CA GLU A 27 3.01 -0.54 -20.24
C GLU A 27 2.99 -1.40 -18.98
N PHE A 28 2.57 -2.67 -19.09
CA PHE A 28 2.62 -3.65 -18.00
C PHE A 28 4.05 -3.87 -17.48
N GLY A 29 5.03 -4.02 -18.38
CA GLY A 29 6.42 -4.24 -17.98
C GLY A 29 7.01 -3.06 -17.21
N LEU A 30 6.73 -1.84 -17.69
CA LEU A 30 7.20 -0.61 -17.07
C LEU A 30 6.52 -0.36 -15.72
N PHE A 31 5.20 -0.61 -15.65
CA PHE A 31 4.45 -0.58 -14.41
C PHE A 31 5.01 -1.56 -13.38
N THR A 32 5.19 -2.82 -13.76
CA THR A 32 5.69 -3.87 -12.85
C THR A 32 7.09 -3.57 -12.34
N PHE A 33 7.96 -3.03 -13.19
CA PHE A 33 9.31 -2.60 -12.78
C PHE A 33 9.26 -1.44 -11.79
N ALA A 34 8.51 -0.39 -12.11
CA ALA A 34 8.38 0.79 -11.25
C ALA A 34 7.68 0.45 -9.92
N MET A 35 6.72 -0.47 -9.92
CA MET A 35 6.13 -1.05 -8.72
C MET A 35 7.19 -1.66 -7.81
N ILE A 36 8.04 -2.55 -8.33
CA ILE A 36 9.11 -3.20 -7.55
C ILE A 36 10.01 -2.16 -6.87
N VAL A 37 10.36 -1.08 -7.57
CA VAL A 37 11.16 0.02 -7.02
C VAL A 37 10.43 0.73 -5.89
N VAL A 38 9.17 1.14 -6.11
CA VAL A 38 8.34 1.82 -5.10
C VAL A 38 8.13 0.92 -3.87
N PHE A 39 7.85 -0.36 -4.07
CA PHE A 39 7.74 -1.37 -3.02
C PHE A 39 9.03 -1.48 -2.19
N SER A 40 10.18 -1.55 -2.85
CA SER A 40 11.48 -1.69 -2.18
C SER A 40 11.80 -0.47 -1.31
N ILE A 41 11.52 0.73 -1.82
CA ILE A 41 11.69 1.98 -1.06
C ILE A 41 10.75 2.01 0.14
N LEU A 42 9.47 1.66 -0.04
CA LEU A 42 8.48 1.65 1.04
C LEU A 42 8.80 0.64 2.13
N PHE A 43 9.24 -0.57 1.76
CA PHE A 43 9.71 -1.58 2.70
C PHE A 43 10.96 -1.14 3.45
N TYR A 44 11.90 -0.50 2.77
CA TYR A 44 13.09 0.07 3.40
C TYR A 44 12.72 1.15 4.43
N LEU A 45 11.84 2.08 4.06
CA LEU A 45 11.36 3.14 4.95
C LEU A 45 10.59 2.55 6.15
N LEU A 46 9.67 1.60 5.93
CA LEU A 46 8.96 0.92 7.01
C LEU A 46 9.93 0.21 7.95
N LYS A 47 10.95 -0.49 7.43
CA LYS A 47 11.97 -1.15 8.26
C LYS A 47 12.79 -0.13 9.07
N LYS A 48 13.14 0.99 8.47
CA LYS A 48 13.91 2.08 9.11
C LYS A 48 13.12 2.79 10.22
N PHE A 49 11.81 2.99 10.02
CA PHE A 49 10.95 3.74 10.93
C PHE A 49 10.14 2.87 11.91
N LYS A 50 10.29 1.53 11.86
CA LYS A 50 9.60 0.55 12.72
C LYS A 50 9.75 0.78 14.24
N ALA A 51 10.78 1.52 14.65
CA ALA A 51 11.08 1.81 16.04
C ALA A 51 10.52 3.16 16.54
N ILE A 52 9.87 3.94 15.67
CA ILE A 52 9.41 5.29 15.96
C ILE A 52 7.89 5.34 15.77
N GLU A 53 7.16 6.15 16.54
CA GLU A 53 5.72 6.45 16.32
C GLU A 53 5.40 6.99 14.91
N LYS A 54 6.41 7.14 14.06
CA LYS A 54 6.30 7.55 12.67
C LYS A 54 5.90 6.41 11.71
N GLU A 55 5.91 5.16 12.16
CA GLU A 55 5.56 3.99 11.33
C GLU A 55 4.18 4.12 10.68
N LYS A 56 3.18 4.62 11.42
CA LYS A 56 1.82 4.88 10.92
C LYS A 56 1.76 5.90 9.79
N TYR A 57 2.54 6.98 9.89
CA TYR A 57 2.58 8.00 8.85
C TYR A 57 3.25 7.47 7.58
N VAL A 58 4.30 6.66 7.71
CA VAL A 58 4.96 6.02 6.55
C VAL A 58 4.02 5.07 5.83
N LEU A 59 3.18 4.34 6.57
CA LEU A 59 2.19 3.43 5.98
C LEU A 59 1.10 4.18 5.20
N ILE A 60 0.55 5.26 5.76
CA ILE A 60 -0.47 6.09 5.09
C ILE A 60 0.10 6.83 3.89
N LEU A 61 1.25 7.50 4.06
CA LEU A 61 1.95 8.17 2.96
C LEU A 61 2.31 7.18 1.84
N GLY A 62 2.74 5.98 2.21
CA GLY A 62 3.08 4.95 1.26
C GLY A 62 1.89 4.50 0.41
N LEU A 63 0.74 4.26 1.03
CA LEU A 63 -0.48 3.89 0.31
C LEU A 63 -0.97 5.05 -0.57
N GLY A 64 -0.88 6.30 -0.10
CA GLY A 64 -1.23 7.47 -0.90
C GLY A 64 -0.32 7.68 -2.11
N VAL A 65 1.00 7.60 -1.93
CA VAL A 65 1.98 7.67 -3.04
C VAL A 65 1.72 6.55 -4.05
N PHE A 66 1.38 5.37 -3.55
CA PHE A 66 1.06 4.24 -4.39
C PHE A 66 -0.23 4.42 -5.21
N ASP A 67 -1.26 5.01 -4.64
CA ASP A 67 -2.49 5.35 -5.35
C ASP A 67 -2.25 6.38 -6.46
N VAL A 68 -1.50 7.45 -6.13
CA VAL A 68 -1.11 8.44 -7.13
C VAL A 68 -0.29 7.78 -8.24
N PHE A 69 0.65 6.91 -7.88
CA PHE A 69 1.44 6.16 -8.85
C PHE A 69 0.56 5.27 -9.74
N CYS A 70 -0.36 4.50 -9.17
CA CYS A 70 -1.30 3.68 -9.96
C CYS A 70 -2.19 4.53 -10.86
N SER A 71 -2.60 5.73 -10.43
CA SER A 71 -3.44 6.64 -11.22
C SER A 71 -2.76 7.15 -12.50
N LEU A 72 -1.41 7.15 -12.55
CA LEU A 72 -0.64 7.53 -13.73
C LEU A 72 -0.70 6.47 -14.83
N PHE A 73 -0.98 5.21 -14.49
CA PHE A 73 -1.04 4.10 -15.44
C PHE A 73 -2.48 3.63 -15.70
N PHE A 74 -3.37 3.73 -14.73
CA PHE A 74 -4.77 3.30 -14.88
C PHE A 74 -5.72 4.06 -13.98
N ARG A 75 -6.97 4.16 -14.43
CA ARG A 75 -8.05 4.74 -13.63
C ARG A 75 -8.44 3.78 -12.50
N LEU A 76 -8.07 4.15 -11.28
CA LEU A 76 -8.38 3.39 -10.06
C LEU A 76 -9.89 3.23 -9.91
N ASN A 77 -10.30 2.02 -9.54
CA ASN A 77 -11.71 1.72 -9.30
C ASN A 77 -12.12 2.16 -7.89
N TRP A 78 -13.37 2.59 -7.70
CA TRP A 78 -13.88 3.00 -6.38
C TRP A 78 -13.74 1.91 -5.31
N LEU A 79 -13.80 0.64 -5.73
CA LEU A 79 -13.54 -0.52 -4.89
C LEU A 79 -12.11 -0.51 -4.30
N SER A 80 -11.10 -0.10 -5.08
CA SER A 80 -9.71 -0.06 -4.65
C SER A 80 -9.50 0.95 -3.53
N TYR A 81 -10.11 2.14 -3.66
CA TYR A 81 -10.11 3.15 -2.60
C TYR A 81 -10.80 2.66 -1.33
N ALA A 82 -11.98 2.03 -1.46
CA ALA A 82 -12.71 1.49 -0.31
C ALA A 82 -11.89 0.42 0.44
N LEU A 83 -11.25 -0.50 -0.31
CA LEU A 83 -10.40 -1.54 0.27
C LEU A 83 -9.16 -0.96 0.95
N GLN A 84 -8.53 0.06 0.39
CA GLN A 84 -7.41 0.73 1.04
C GLN A 84 -7.81 1.42 2.35
N ILE A 85 -8.96 2.10 2.37
CA ILE A 85 -9.50 2.70 3.60
C ILE A 85 -9.70 1.64 4.67
N VAL A 86 -10.23 0.46 4.30
CA VAL A 86 -10.37 -0.68 5.22
C VAL A 86 -9.02 -1.16 5.74
N VAL A 87 -7.99 -1.25 4.88
CA VAL A 87 -6.63 -1.65 5.27
C VAL A 87 -6.01 -0.65 6.25
N VAL A 88 -6.17 0.64 6.01
CA VAL A 88 -5.71 1.71 6.92
C VAL A 88 -6.46 1.65 8.25
N ALA A 89 -7.80 1.51 8.22
CA ALA A 89 -8.62 1.39 9.42
C ALA A 89 -8.24 0.16 10.26
N ALA A 90 -8.03 -0.99 9.60
CA ALA A 90 -7.60 -2.22 10.25
C ALA A 90 -6.21 -2.08 10.90
N TYR A 91 -5.29 -1.34 10.26
CA TYR A 91 -4.00 -1.01 10.84
C TYR A 91 -4.13 -0.18 12.13
N PHE A 92 -4.96 0.86 12.12
CA PHE A 92 -5.19 1.69 13.31
C PHE A 92 -5.86 0.90 14.46
N VAL A 93 -6.83 0.05 14.15
CA VAL A 93 -7.47 -0.83 15.16
C VAL A 93 -6.44 -1.79 15.76
N TYR A 94 -5.53 -2.33 14.95
CA TYR A 94 -4.43 -3.16 15.44
C TYR A 94 -3.47 -2.37 16.33
N GLU A 95 -3.07 -1.17 15.93
CA GLU A 95 -2.17 -0.30 16.70
C GLU A 95 -2.78 0.06 18.07
N GLN A 96 -4.07 0.42 18.11
CA GLN A 96 -4.80 0.66 19.37
C GLN A 96 -4.78 -0.55 20.31
N ARG A 97 -5.01 -1.77 19.78
CA ARG A 97 -4.93 -2.99 20.59
C ARG A 97 -3.51 -3.23 21.12
N ARG A 98 -2.48 -2.98 20.31
CA ARG A 98 -1.08 -3.13 20.72
C ARG A 98 -0.69 -2.19 21.86
N ILE A 99 -1.16 -0.94 21.82
CA ILE A 99 -0.93 0.05 22.87
C ILE A 99 -1.65 -0.39 24.16
N LYS A 100 -2.91 -0.84 24.06
CA LYS A 100 -3.71 -1.29 25.21
C LYS A 100 -3.14 -2.53 25.92
N VAL A 101 -2.37 -3.37 25.23
CA VAL A 101 -1.74 -4.59 25.80
C VAL A 101 -0.36 -4.30 26.42
N ARG A 102 0.24 -3.14 26.13
CA ARG A 102 1.56 -2.73 26.65
C ARG A 102 1.49 -1.79 27.86
N GLY A 103 0.31 -1.26 28.20
CA GLY A 103 0.04 -0.53 29.44
C GLY A 103 -0.50 -1.47 30.50
#